data_AF-A0A5H2Y991-F1
#
_entry.id   AF-A0A5H2Y991-F1
#
_cell.length_a   1.000
_cell.length_b   1.000
_cell.length_c   1.000
_cell.angle_alpha   90.00
_cell.angle_beta   90.00
_cell.angle_gamma   90.00
#
_symmetry.space_group_name_H-M   'P 1'
#
loop_
_entity.id
_entity.type
_entity.pdbx_description
1 polymer ?
#
loop_
_entity_poly.entity_id
_entity_poly.type
_entity_poly.pdbx_seq_one_letter_code
_entity_poly.pdbx_strand_id
1 'polypeptide(L)'
;MAEFQTQTTKSKVEEDQQEAPLYGDILESILSHVPLLHLVPPATCPSPGDTPSLPPSATSTENIKPWLIVLTQTTRYPYVTSALAYDPASQVWIDIHPQPSNIPSIPILRSSHSTLLYMLSPSKFAFSTDPLHHTWHHAAAPLVWRTDPIVALVGHRIIVAGGTCDYEDDPLAVEMYDVTTRTWDTCDSMPAILKDSAASTWLSVAVDDSKMYVTEKISGVTYSFDPNSKAWFGPYDLRPDGSVFISVIGFANGRLILVGAVGNAENLKGVKVWEVKGALLERKEMIGEMPAEMVEMVKGRAVA
;
A
#
# COMPACT_ATOMS: atom_id res chain seq x y z
N MET A 1 80.62 16.64 -37.21
CA MET A 1 79.55 15.62 -37.26
C MET A 1 78.90 15.62 -35.89
N ALA A 2 78.01 16.58 -35.64
CA ALA A 2 76.55 16.45 -35.80
C ALA A 2 75.94 15.53 -34.72
N GLU A 3 75.84 16.05 -33.50
CA GLU A 3 74.99 15.50 -32.44
C GLU A 3 73.62 16.16 -32.55
N PHE A 4 72.61 15.35 -32.88
CA PHE A 4 71.20 15.73 -32.83
C PHE A 4 70.73 15.69 -31.37
N GLN A 5 70.43 16.85 -30.79
CA GLN A 5 69.65 16.93 -29.55
C GLN A 5 68.17 17.07 -29.92
N THR A 6 67.40 16.02 -29.67
CA THR A 6 65.93 16.00 -29.80
C THR A 6 65.32 16.70 -28.58
N GLN A 7 64.78 17.90 -28.77
CA GLN A 7 63.91 18.56 -27.79
C GLN A 7 62.54 17.89 -27.80
N THR A 8 62.20 17.19 -26.73
CA THR A 8 60.84 16.67 -26.48
C THR A 8 60.06 17.70 -25.65
N THR A 9 59.27 18.54 -26.31
CA THR A 9 58.28 19.41 -25.67
C THR A 9 57.08 18.58 -25.23
N LYS A 10 56.98 18.30 -23.92
CA LYS A 10 55.79 17.74 -23.26
C LYS A 10 54.73 18.84 -23.15
N SER A 11 53.75 18.86 -24.04
CA SER A 11 52.53 19.66 -23.86
C SER A 11 51.58 18.93 -22.91
N LYS A 12 51.43 19.46 -21.70
CA LYS A 12 50.47 19.01 -20.69
C LYS A 12 49.11 19.62 -21.04
N VAL A 13 48.19 18.80 -21.55
CA VAL A 13 46.78 19.20 -21.74
C VAL A 13 46.07 18.88 -20.42
N GLU A 14 45.73 19.91 -19.67
CA GLU A 14 44.79 19.82 -18.54
C GLU A 14 43.39 19.91 -19.14
N GLU A 15 42.67 18.78 -19.17
CA GLU A 15 41.24 18.75 -19.46
C GLU A 15 40.50 19.24 -18.21
N ASP A 16 40.15 20.51 -18.17
CA ASP A 16 39.11 21.04 -17.29
C ASP A 16 37.77 20.39 -17.71
N GLN A 17 37.35 19.35 -16.99
CA GLN A 17 35.98 18.84 -17.08
C GLN A 17 35.04 19.86 -16.43
N GLN A 18 34.62 20.82 -17.21
CA GLN A 18 33.61 21.80 -16.83
C GLN A 18 32.25 21.07 -16.82
N GLU A 19 31.71 20.79 -15.63
CA GLU A 19 30.35 20.25 -15.48
C GLU A 19 29.36 21.18 -16.19
N ALA A 20 28.66 20.65 -17.19
CA ALA A 20 27.66 21.40 -17.92
C ALA A 20 26.50 21.75 -16.97
N PRO A 21 26.07 23.02 -16.88
CA PRO A 21 24.95 23.39 -16.03
C PRO A 21 23.68 22.71 -16.54
N LEU A 22 23.01 21.96 -15.67
CA LEU A 22 21.68 21.42 -15.95
C LEU A 22 20.71 22.60 -16.06
N TYR A 23 20.12 22.77 -17.25
CA TYR A 23 19.12 23.79 -17.51
C TYR A 23 17.81 23.45 -16.78
N GLY A 24 17.08 24.49 -16.35
CA GLY A 24 15.91 24.35 -15.46
C GLY A 24 14.78 23.50 -16.05
N ASP A 25 14.63 23.48 -17.37
CA ASP A 25 13.67 22.64 -18.10
C ASP A 25 14.01 21.15 -18.01
N ILE A 26 15.30 20.81 -18.08
CA ILE A 26 15.78 19.44 -17.91
C ILE A 26 15.62 19.00 -16.45
N LEU A 27 15.91 19.89 -15.49
CA LEU A 27 15.73 19.59 -14.07
C LEU A 27 14.25 19.39 -13.72
N GLU A 28 13.35 20.27 -14.19
CA GLU A 28 11.91 20.12 -14.02
C GLU A 28 11.39 18.83 -14.65
N SER A 29 11.90 18.47 -15.84
CA SER A 29 11.57 17.21 -16.50
C SER A 29 12.08 16.00 -15.72
N ILE A 30 13.28 16.06 -15.12
CA ILE A 30 13.79 14.97 -14.29
C ILE A 30 12.94 14.85 -13.02
N LEU A 31 12.69 15.97 -12.33
CA LEU A 31 11.91 16.01 -11.10
C LEU A 31 10.45 15.57 -11.31
N SER A 32 9.86 15.80 -12.48
CA SER A 32 8.52 15.31 -12.80
C SER A 32 8.42 13.79 -12.91
N HIS A 33 9.55 13.10 -13.10
CA HIS A 33 9.63 11.63 -13.18
C HIS A 33 10.15 11.00 -11.88
N VAL A 34 10.61 11.81 -10.92
CA VAL A 34 11.04 11.33 -9.60
C VAL A 34 9.82 11.35 -8.67
N PRO A 35 9.46 10.20 -8.05
CA PRO A 35 8.38 10.18 -7.07
C PRO A 35 8.65 11.21 -5.97
N LEU A 36 7.64 12.02 -5.62
CA LEU A 36 7.77 13.09 -4.60
C LEU A 36 8.34 12.57 -3.27
N LEU A 37 8.16 11.28 -2.97
CA LEU A 37 8.72 10.59 -1.81
C LEU A 37 10.26 10.60 -1.73
N HIS A 38 10.94 10.84 -2.86
CA HIS A 38 12.40 10.89 -2.97
C HIS A 38 12.96 12.32 -3.01
N LEU A 39 12.09 13.35 -3.00
CA LEU A 39 12.53 14.74 -2.99
C LEU A 39 12.77 15.17 -1.54
N VAL A 40 14.06 15.23 -1.16
CA VAL A 40 14.48 15.74 0.15
C VAL A 40 14.32 17.27 0.17
N PRO A 41 13.84 17.88 1.27
CA PRO A 41 13.69 19.33 1.37
C PRO A 41 15.01 20.08 1.12
N PRO A 42 14.99 21.25 0.44
CA PRO A 42 16.18 22.04 0.12
C PRO A 42 16.95 22.56 1.36
N ALA A 43 16.41 22.39 2.57
CA ALA A 43 17.03 22.81 3.83
C ALA A 43 18.33 22.04 4.18
N THR A 44 18.67 20.97 3.43
CA THR A 44 19.94 20.23 3.59
C THR A 44 21.02 20.60 2.56
N CYS A 45 20.75 21.52 1.62
CA CYS A 45 21.78 21.99 0.69
C CYS A 45 22.61 23.13 1.33
N PRO A 46 23.92 22.96 1.55
CA PRO A 46 24.79 24.08 1.91
C PRO A 46 24.79 25.11 0.78
N SER A 47 24.89 26.39 1.12
CA SER A 47 25.07 27.48 0.16
C SER A 47 26.23 27.21 -0.82
N PRO A 48 26.13 27.65 -2.09
CA PRO A 48 27.14 27.37 -3.10
C PRO A 48 28.43 28.11 -2.74
N GLY A 49 29.40 27.39 -2.18
CA GLY A 49 30.68 27.94 -1.74
C GLY A 49 31.51 26.99 -0.89
N ASP A 50 30.88 26.05 -0.16
CA ASP A 50 31.58 25.11 0.71
C ASP A 50 31.40 23.67 0.22
N THR A 51 32.25 23.24 -0.71
CA THR A 51 32.34 21.82 -1.09
C THR A 51 33.54 21.16 -0.40
N PRO A 52 33.37 20.42 0.71
CA PRO A 52 34.15 19.21 0.89
C PRO A 52 33.52 18.13 0.01
N SER A 53 34.36 17.45 -0.78
CA SER A 53 34.01 16.33 -1.66
C SER A 53 32.82 15.51 -1.15
N LEU A 54 31.71 15.57 -1.87
CA LEU A 54 30.54 14.72 -1.61
C LEU A 54 31.00 13.26 -1.78
N PRO A 55 30.90 12.40 -0.77
CA PRO A 55 31.18 10.98 -0.97
C PRO A 55 30.17 10.43 -1.99
N PRO A 56 30.57 9.45 -2.83
CA PRO A 56 29.68 8.85 -3.81
C PRO A 56 28.46 8.29 -3.08
N SER A 57 27.28 8.73 -3.51
CA SER A 57 25.95 8.34 -3.06
C SER A 57 25.96 7.34 -1.91
N ALA A 58 26.04 7.86 -0.68
CA ALA A 58 25.51 7.13 0.45
C ALA A 58 24.00 7.03 0.21
N THR A 59 23.57 5.95 -0.45
CA THR A 59 22.23 5.41 -0.32
C THR A 59 22.08 4.92 1.11
N SER A 60 22.17 5.84 2.07
CA SER A 60 21.52 5.65 3.34
C SER A 60 20.06 5.79 2.98
N THR A 61 19.41 4.65 2.72
CA THR A 61 17.97 4.52 2.89
C THR A 61 17.70 4.81 4.37
N GLU A 62 17.81 6.08 4.76
CA GLU A 62 17.48 6.56 6.09
C GLU A 62 16.01 6.27 6.26
N ASN A 63 15.73 5.20 6.99
CA ASN A 63 14.48 4.83 7.63
C ASN A 63 13.28 5.70 7.17
N ILE A 64 12.87 5.52 5.91
CA ILE A 64 11.82 6.34 5.30
C ILE A 64 10.54 5.95 6.02
N LYS A 65 10.09 6.82 6.90
CA LYS A 65 8.83 6.61 7.61
C LYS A 65 7.71 6.71 6.57
N PRO A 66 6.74 5.78 6.59
CA PRO A 66 5.63 5.83 5.65
C PRO A 66 4.79 7.10 5.90
N TRP A 67 4.30 7.69 4.82
CA TRP A 67 3.32 8.77 4.90
C TRP A 67 1.99 8.23 5.41
N LEU A 68 1.28 9.02 6.22
CA LEU A 68 -0.07 8.69 6.66
C LEU A 68 -1.06 9.51 5.86
N ILE A 69 -1.95 8.85 5.12
CA ILE A 69 -3.01 9.51 4.36
C ILE A 69 -4.34 9.31 5.09
N VAL A 70 -5.00 10.40 5.45
CA VAL A 70 -6.32 10.42 6.06
C VAL A 70 -7.32 10.90 5.02
N LEU A 71 -8.28 10.03 4.70
CA LEU A 71 -9.35 10.31 3.73
C LEU A 71 -10.65 10.52 4.48
N THR A 72 -11.35 11.59 4.13
CA THR A 72 -12.66 11.90 4.68
C THR A 72 -13.65 12.07 3.55
N GLN A 73 -14.89 11.64 3.79
CA GLN A 73 -16.00 11.78 2.86
C GLN A 73 -17.25 12.18 3.62
N THR A 74 -17.99 13.17 3.12
CA THR A 74 -19.29 13.53 3.70
C THR A 74 -20.32 12.45 3.42
N THR A 75 -21.14 12.10 4.41
CA THR A 75 -22.17 11.05 4.27
C THR A 75 -23.39 11.50 3.44
N ARG A 76 -23.52 12.80 3.18
CA ARG A 76 -24.59 13.36 2.36
C ARG A 76 -24.05 13.83 1.02
N TYR A 77 -24.90 13.73 0.00
CA TYR A 77 -24.69 14.36 -1.30
C TYR A 77 -24.29 15.84 -1.11
N PRO A 78 -23.24 16.34 -1.79
CA PRO A 78 -22.57 15.74 -2.96
C PRO A 78 -21.38 14.82 -2.65
N TYR A 79 -21.28 14.25 -1.43
CA TYR A 79 -20.21 13.31 -1.06
C TYR A 79 -18.80 13.89 -1.23
N VAL A 80 -18.59 15.09 -0.71
CA VAL A 80 -17.30 15.79 -0.80
C VAL A 80 -16.22 14.95 -0.14
N THR A 81 -15.14 14.69 -0.87
CA THR A 81 -13.94 14.02 -0.37
C THR A 81 -12.85 15.03 -0.06
N SER A 82 -12.04 14.76 0.96
CA SER A 82 -10.82 15.50 1.28
C SER A 82 -9.75 14.50 1.73
N ALA A 83 -8.51 14.73 1.34
CA ALA A 83 -7.38 13.95 1.81
C ALA A 83 -6.30 14.83 2.43
N LEU A 84 -5.76 14.36 3.54
CA LEU A 84 -4.61 14.96 4.18
C LEU A 84 -3.50 13.92 4.25
N ALA A 85 -2.32 14.25 3.75
CA ALA A 85 -1.12 13.44 3.95
C ALA A 85 -0.23 14.06 5.00
N TYR A 86 0.16 13.26 5.98
CA TYR A 86 1.21 13.61 6.92
C TYR A 86 2.56 13.15 6.39
N ASP A 87 3.45 14.09 6.12
CA ASP A 87 4.84 13.79 5.83
C ASP A 87 5.64 13.71 7.14
N PRO A 88 6.13 12.52 7.51
CA PRO A 88 6.90 12.34 8.75
C PRO A 88 8.30 12.96 8.70
N ALA A 89 8.83 13.31 7.52
CA ALA A 89 10.11 13.98 7.39
C ALA A 89 10.01 15.46 7.75
N SER A 90 9.02 16.18 7.22
CA SER A 90 8.76 17.58 7.58
C SER A 90 7.86 17.76 8.80
N GLN A 91 7.17 16.71 9.27
CA GLN A 91 6.14 16.77 10.30
C GLN A 91 4.95 17.69 9.96
N VAL A 92 4.66 17.86 8.66
CA VAL A 92 3.61 18.73 8.16
C VAL A 92 2.47 17.92 7.54
N TRP A 93 1.24 18.42 7.72
CA TRP A 93 0.07 17.95 6.98
C TRP A 93 -0.06 18.71 5.66
N ILE A 94 -0.19 17.97 4.58
CA ILE A 94 -0.31 18.45 3.21
C ILE A 94 -1.72 18.11 2.73
N ASP A 95 -2.43 19.11 2.19
CA ASP A 95 -3.72 18.88 1.52
C ASP A 95 -3.46 18.19 0.18
N ILE A 96 -3.96 16.98 0.05
CA ILE A 96 -4.02 16.27 -1.21
C ILE A 96 -5.43 16.48 -1.72
N HIS A 97 -5.56 16.92 -2.97
CA HIS A 97 -6.85 17.02 -3.64
C HIS A 97 -7.08 15.77 -4.50
N PRO A 98 -7.59 14.65 -3.95
CA PRO A 98 -7.99 13.51 -4.74
C PRO A 98 -9.37 13.83 -5.30
N GLN A 99 -9.46 14.77 -6.24
CA GLN A 99 -10.74 15.00 -6.88
C GLN A 99 -10.88 13.97 -7.99
N PRO A 100 -11.85 13.03 -7.90
CA PRO A 100 -12.28 12.29 -9.08
C PRO A 100 -13.12 13.29 -9.88
N SER A 101 -12.46 14.11 -10.70
CA SER A 101 -13.15 14.99 -11.63
C SER A 101 -14.10 14.12 -12.47
N ASN A 102 -15.42 14.38 -12.36
CA ASN A 102 -16.54 13.69 -13.06
C ASN A 102 -17.19 12.42 -12.45
N ILE A 103 -17.37 12.32 -11.13
CA ILE A 103 -18.22 11.25 -10.56
C ILE A 103 -19.47 11.82 -9.87
N PRO A 104 -20.67 11.77 -10.49
CA PRO A 104 -21.88 12.35 -9.91
C PRO A 104 -22.49 11.57 -8.74
N SER A 105 -22.12 10.29 -8.54
CA SER A 105 -22.80 9.43 -7.56
C SER A 105 -22.06 8.11 -7.31
N ILE A 106 -20.89 8.12 -6.65
CA ILE A 106 -20.36 6.87 -6.09
C ILE A 106 -20.53 6.86 -4.57
N PRO A 107 -20.98 5.73 -3.97
CA PRO A 107 -21.60 5.73 -2.66
C PRO A 107 -20.59 5.91 -1.52
N ILE A 108 -19.42 5.28 -1.56
CA ILE A 108 -18.41 5.35 -0.47
C ILE A 108 -17.00 5.12 -1.04
N LEU A 109 -16.06 6.00 -0.67
CA LEU A 109 -14.62 5.87 -0.90
C LEU A 109 -14.04 4.89 0.13
N ARG A 110 -13.38 3.84 -0.36
CA ARG A 110 -12.83 2.76 0.46
C ARG A 110 -11.35 2.55 0.15
N SER A 111 -10.62 2.04 1.13
CA SER A 111 -9.28 1.48 0.98
C SER A 111 -9.33 0.03 1.43
N SER A 112 -8.67 -0.87 0.70
CA SER A 112 -8.56 -2.28 1.11
C SER A 112 -7.16 -2.67 1.56
N HIS A 113 -6.14 -2.15 0.89
CA HIS A 113 -4.73 -2.26 1.25
C HIS A 113 -4.06 -0.93 0.91
N SER A 114 -2.85 -0.69 1.43
CA SER A 114 -2.21 0.64 1.48
C SER A 114 -2.04 1.35 0.13
N THR A 115 -2.15 0.64 -0.99
CA THR A 115 -1.87 1.18 -2.34
C THR A 115 -3.11 1.32 -3.21
N LEU A 116 -4.31 0.96 -2.74
CA LEU A 116 -5.53 1.02 -3.54
C LEU A 116 -6.64 1.80 -2.82
N LEU A 117 -7.09 2.86 -3.49
CA LEU A 117 -8.40 3.46 -3.23
C LEU A 117 -9.38 3.05 -4.30
N TYR A 118 -10.61 2.80 -3.87
CA TYR A 118 -11.66 2.42 -4.79
C TYR A 118 -13.02 2.91 -4.33
N MET A 119 -13.94 2.80 -5.27
CA MET A 119 -15.23 3.45 -5.25
C MET A 119 -16.14 2.57 -6.12
N LEU A 120 -17.10 1.89 -5.49
CA LEU A 120 -17.91 0.87 -6.14
C LEU A 120 -19.40 1.21 -6.05
N SER A 121 -20.08 1.23 -7.19
CA SER A 121 -21.52 1.39 -7.34
C SER A 121 -22.09 0.28 -8.21
N PRO A 122 -23.43 0.07 -8.25
CA PRO A 122 -24.03 -0.98 -9.06
C PRO A 122 -23.74 -0.91 -10.57
N SER A 123 -23.26 0.23 -11.06
CA SER A 123 -22.98 0.44 -12.49
C SER A 123 -21.57 0.89 -12.80
N LYS A 124 -20.79 1.34 -11.79
CA LYS A 124 -19.45 1.87 -12.00
C LYS A 124 -18.48 1.37 -10.95
N PHE A 125 -17.26 1.10 -11.40
CA PHE A 125 -16.11 0.87 -10.55
C PHE A 125 -15.06 1.94 -10.85
N ALA A 126 -14.65 2.69 -9.83
CA ALA A 126 -13.58 3.68 -9.93
C ALA A 126 -12.48 3.34 -8.94
N PHE A 127 -11.22 3.47 -9.36
CA PHE A 127 -10.09 3.11 -8.53
C PHE A 127 -8.87 3.98 -8.83
N SER A 128 -7.98 4.09 -7.85
CA SER A 128 -6.71 4.78 -7.94
C SER A 128 -5.62 3.92 -7.28
N THR A 129 -4.48 3.82 -7.98
CA THR A 129 -3.34 3.00 -7.58
C THR A 129 -2.06 3.81 -7.41
N ASP A 130 -2.09 5.11 -7.74
CA ASP A 130 -0.95 5.98 -7.53
C ASP A 130 -0.81 6.35 -6.04
N PRO A 131 0.41 6.51 -5.51
CA PRO A 131 0.64 6.68 -4.06
C PRO A 131 -0.07 7.87 -3.41
N LEU A 132 -0.42 8.90 -4.19
CA LEU A 132 -1.10 10.10 -3.71
C LEU A 132 -2.56 10.18 -4.17
N HIS A 133 -3.04 9.16 -4.87
CA HIS A 133 -4.38 9.04 -5.40
C HIS A 133 -4.89 10.23 -6.23
N HIS A 134 -4.00 10.84 -7.01
CA HIS A 134 -4.31 11.91 -7.95
C HIS A 134 -4.95 11.39 -9.25
N THR A 135 -4.62 10.17 -9.66
CA THR A 135 -5.11 9.57 -10.89
C THR A 135 -6.21 8.57 -10.62
N TRP A 136 -7.35 8.76 -11.26
CA TRP A 136 -8.52 7.90 -11.13
C TRP A 136 -8.85 7.20 -12.44
N HIS A 137 -9.06 5.90 -12.36
CA HIS A 137 -9.50 5.05 -13.46
C HIS A 137 -10.96 4.68 -13.28
N HIS A 138 -11.65 4.45 -14.40
CA HIS A 138 -13.06 4.06 -14.43
C HIS A 138 -13.25 2.80 -15.27
N ALA A 139 -14.06 1.90 -14.74
CA ALA A 139 -14.50 0.67 -15.39
C ALA A 139 -16.01 0.47 -15.16
N ALA A 140 -16.60 -0.43 -15.94
CA ALA A 140 -17.91 -0.97 -15.62
C ALA A 140 -17.86 -1.69 -14.26
N ALA A 141 -18.97 -1.71 -13.54
CA ALA A 141 -19.07 -2.52 -12.32
C ALA A 141 -18.85 -4.01 -12.62
N PRO A 142 -18.40 -4.79 -11.62
CA PRO A 142 -18.46 -6.25 -11.67
C PRO A 142 -19.89 -6.74 -11.97
N LEU A 143 -20.00 -7.93 -12.55
CA LEU A 143 -21.27 -8.57 -12.89
C LEU A 143 -22.10 -8.84 -11.64
N VAL A 144 -21.46 -9.30 -10.56
CA VAL A 144 -22.14 -9.55 -9.28
C VAL A 144 -22.05 -8.31 -8.41
N TRP A 145 -23.21 -7.68 -8.17
CA TRP A 145 -23.32 -6.56 -7.24
C TRP A 145 -23.21 -7.02 -5.78
N ARG A 146 -22.46 -6.25 -4.98
CA ARG A 146 -22.14 -6.59 -3.60
C ARG A 146 -21.80 -5.34 -2.81
N THR A 147 -22.27 -5.31 -1.57
CA THR A 147 -21.90 -4.33 -0.56
C THR A 147 -20.73 -4.85 0.26
N ASP A 148 -19.81 -3.95 0.63
CA ASP A 148 -18.61 -4.26 1.42
C ASP A 148 -17.76 -5.47 0.96
N PRO A 149 -17.41 -5.58 -0.34
CA PRO A 149 -16.50 -6.62 -0.80
C PRO A 149 -15.05 -6.32 -0.42
N ILE A 150 -14.23 -7.37 -0.42
CA ILE A 150 -12.78 -7.24 -0.50
C ILE A 150 -12.39 -6.75 -1.90
N VAL A 151 -11.47 -5.78 -1.98
CA VAL A 151 -10.91 -5.32 -3.26
C VAL A 151 -9.39 -5.26 -3.19
N ALA A 152 -8.68 -6.14 -3.87
CA ALA A 152 -7.22 -6.21 -3.86
C ALA A 152 -6.62 -5.94 -5.24
N LEU A 153 -5.44 -5.30 -5.32
CA LEU A 153 -4.70 -5.13 -6.57
C LEU A 153 -3.47 -6.05 -6.51
N VAL A 154 -3.46 -7.11 -7.30
CA VAL A 154 -2.32 -8.04 -7.41
C VAL A 154 -1.72 -7.88 -8.80
N GLY A 155 -0.51 -7.31 -8.87
CA GLY A 155 0.10 -6.90 -10.14
C GLY A 155 -0.79 -5.90 -10.88
N HIS A 156 -1.31 -6.28 -12.05
CA HIS A 156 -2.21 -5.47 -12.89
C HIS A 156 -3.69 -5.89 -12.79
N ARG A 157 -4.04 -6.73 -11.81
CA ARG A 157 -5.37 -7.33 -11.69
C ARG A 157 -6.03 -6.90 -10.40
N ILE A 158 -7.22 -6.32 -10.51
CA ILE A 158 -8.04 -5.95 -9.37
C ILE A 158 -9.02 -7.07 -9.09
N ILE A 159 -8.97 -7.65 -7.91
CA ILE A 159 -9.81 -8.76 -7.48
C ILE A 159 -10.88 -8.21 -6.56
N VAL A 160 -12.14 -8.50 -6.87
CA VAL A 160 -13.32 -8.20 -6.05
C VAL A 160 -13.88 -9.53 -5.55
N ALA A 161 -13.86 -9.73 -4.23
CA ALA A 161 -14.22 -11.00 -3.61
C ALA A 161 -15.13 -10.79 -2.40
N GLY A 162 -16.08 -11.72 -2.19
CA GLY A 162 -16.97 -11.69 -1.03
C GLY A 162 -17.91 -10.49 -1.04
N GLY A 163 -18.24 -9.99 0.15
CA GLY A 163 -19.24 -8.96 0.39
C GLY A 163 -20.60 -9.54 0.77
N THR A 164 -21.55 -8.65 1.02
CA THR A 164 -22.95 -8.97 1.22
C THR A 164 -23.71 -8.73 -0.09
N CYS A 165 -24.53 -9.69 -0.50
CA CYS A 165 -25.42 -9.54 -1.64
C CYS A 165 -26.87 -9.61 -1.18
N ASP A 166 -27.68 -8.63 -1.57
CA ASP A 166 -29.10 -8.57 -1.22
C ASP A 166 -29.99 -9.34 -2.23
N TYR A 167 -29.46 -9.69 -3.41
CA TYR A 167 -30.26 -10.14 -4.56
C TYR A 167 -29.75 -11.41 -5.29
N GLU A 168 -28.51 -11.84 -5.06
CA GLU A 168 -27.91 -13.04 -5.67
C GLU A 168 -27.53 -14.07 -4.60
N ASP A 169 -27.57 -15.36 -4.95
CA ASP A 169 -27.35 -16.49 -4.04
C ASP A 169 -25.86 -16.84 -3.81
N ASP A 170 -24.92 -16.19 -4.52
CA ASP A 170 -23.48 -16.45 -4.37
C ASP A 170 -22.72 -15.31 -3.66
N PRO A 171 -22.73 -15.25 -2.30
CA PRO A 171 -21.93 -14.30 -1.53
C PRO A 171 -20.42 -14.57 -1.62
N LEU A 172 -20.02 -15.65 -2.29
CA LEU A 172 -18.63 -16.07 -2.44
C LEU A 172 -18.08 -15.79 -3.84
N ALA A 173 -18.84 -15.13 -4.73
CA ALA A 173 -18.37 -14.81 -6.06
C ALA A 173 -17.02 -14.09 -6.03
N VAL A 174 -16.16 -14.38 -7.00
CA VAL A 174 -14.88 -13.69 -7.18
C VAL A 174 -14.78 -13.24 -8.63
N GLU A 175 -14.55 -11.94 -8.79
CA GLU A 175 -14.40 -11.33 -10.10
C GLU A 175 -13.10 -10.56 -10.15
N MET A 176 -12.47 -10.58 -11.31
CA MET A 176 -11.16 -9.99 -11.50
C MET A 176 -11.18 -9.07 -12.71
N TYR A 177 -10.75 -7.83 -12.52
CA TYR A 177 -10.59 -6.85 -13.57
C TYR A 177 -9.13 -6.73 -13.95
N ASP A 178 -8.81 -7.03 -15.20
CA ASP A 178 -7.48 -6.81 -15.76
C ASP A 178 -7.36 -5.37 -16.26
N VAL A 179 -6.47 -4.59 -15.63
CA VAL A 179 -6.28 -3.16 -15.95
C VAL A 179 -5.69 -2.96 -17.35
N THR A 180 -4.95 -3.94 -17.87
CA THR A 180 -4.30 -3.87 -19.18
C THR A 180 -5.28 -4.14 -20.31
N THR A 181 -6.07 -5.20 -20.21
CA THR A 181 -7.07 -5.58 -21.23
C THR A 181 -8.41 -4.87 -21.03
N ARG A 182 -8.64 -4.30 -19.84
CA ARG A 182 -9.88 -3.61 -19.43
C ARG A 182 -11.09 -4.52 -19.48
N THR A 183 -10.91 -5.77 -19.05
CA THR A 183 -11.97 -6.78 -19.06
C THR A 183 -12.16 -7.40 -17.68
N TRP A 184 -13.41 -7.71 -17.36
CA TRP A 184 -13.76 -8.53 -16.21
C TRP A 184 -13.67 -10.01 -16.57
N ASP A 185 -13.34 -10.82 -15.56
CA ASP A 185 -13.21 -12.26 -15.65
C ASP A 185 -13.72 -12.90 -14.35
N THR A 186 -14.34 -14.07 -14.46
CA THR A 186 -14.84 -14.83 -13.31
C THR A 186 -13.75 -15.78 -12.82
N CYS A 187 -13.64 -15.93 -11.50
CA CYS A 187 -12.68 -16.80 -10.83
C CYS A 187 -13.38 -17.83 -9.95
N ASP A 188 -12.62 -18.73 -9.35
CA ASP A 188 -13.15 -19.65 -8.35
C ASP A 188 -13.74 -18.87 -7.16
N SER A 189 -14.94 -19.27 -6.72
CA SER A 189 -15.60 -18.68 -5.57
C SER A 189 -14.75 -18.81 -4.31
N MET A 190 -14.91 -17.87 -3.39
CA MET A 190 -14.29 -17.88 -2.08
C MET A 190 -14.58 -19.21 -1.35
N PRO A 191 -13.63 -19.70 -0.52
CA PRO A 191 -13.83 -20.90 0.28
C PRO A 191 -15.11 -20.82 1.12
N ALA A 192 -15.94 -21.88 1.06
CA ALA A 192 -17.26 -21.91 1.70
C ALA A 192 -17.25 -21.65 3.22
N ILE A 193 -16.12 -21.93 3.89
CA ILE A 193 -15.94 -21.63 5.32
C ILE A 193 -16.03 -20.14 5.64
N LEU A 194 -15.76 -19.26 4.67
CA LEU A 194 -15.80 -17.80 4.84
C LEU A 194 -17.19 -17.21 4.58
N LYS A 195 -18.20 -18.02 4.25
CA LYS A 195 -19.55 -17.56 3.86
C LYS A 195 -20.18 -16.62 4.90
N ASP A 196 -20.10 -16.97 6.17
CA ASP A 196 -20.69 -16.19 7.25
C ASP A 196 -19.85 -14.95 7.62
N SER A 197 -18.67 -14.80 7.02
CA SER A 197 -17.72 -13.70 7.24
C SER A 197 -17.29 -13.06 5.92
N ALA A 198 -18.09 -13.14 4.86
CA ALA A 198 -17.68 -12.72 3.51
C ALA A 198 -17.46 -11.20 3.38
N ALA A 199 -18.01 -10.39 4.30
CA ALA A 199 -17.85 -8.93 4.29
C ALA A 199 -16.43 -8.49 4.70
N SER A 200 -15.94 -7.41 4.09
CA SER A 200 -14.61 -6.83 4.38
C SER A 200 -14.43 -6.40 5.84
N THR A 201 -15.52 -6.18 6.58
CA THR A 201 -15.50 -5.90 8.03
C THR A 201 -14.89 -7.06 8.83
N TRP A 202 -15.12 -8.31 8.42
CA TRP A 202 -14.64 -9.51 9.11
C TRP A 202 -13.30 -10.03 8.58
N LEU A 203 -12.89 -9.56 7.40
CA LEU A 203 -11.73 -10.07 6.69
C LEU A 203 -10.59 -9.04 6.69
N SER A 204 -9.37 -9.54 6.84
CA SER A 204 -8.14 -8.77 6.64
C SER A 204 -7.48 -9.22 5.36
N VAL A 205 -6.95 -8.27 4.60
CA VAL A 205 -6.39 -8.52 3.27
C VAL A 205 -4.94 -8.03 3.24
N ALA A 206 -4.04 -8.88 2.77
CA ALA A 206 -2.66 -8.50 2.46
C ALA A 206 -2.33 -8.94 1.04
N VAL A 207 -1.48 -8.18 0.35
CA VAL A 207 -1.13 -8.45 -1.04
C VAL A 207 0.38 -8.39 -1.21
N ASP A 208 0.95 -9.40 -1.88
CA ASP A 208 2.29 -9.34 -2.45
C ASP A 208 2.21 -9.18 -3.98
N ASP A 209 3.36 -9.21 -4.66
CA ASP A 209 3.44 -9.00 -6.10
C ASP A 209 2.68 -10.07 -6.93
N SER A 210 2.36 -11.22 -6.32
CA SER A 210 1.88 -12.42 -7.00
C SER A 210 0.50 -12.90 -6.53
N LYS A 211 0.15 -12.70 -5.27
CA LYS A 211 -1.03 -13.28 -4.62
C LYS A 211 -1.64 -12.30 -3.63
N MET A 212 -2.93 -12.50 -3.38
CA MET A 212 -3.60 -11.89 -2.23
C MET A 212 -3.83 -12.94 -1.14
N TYR A 213 -3.83 -12.49 0.11
CA TYR A 213 -4.10 -13.28 1.30
C TYR A 213 -5.31 -12.69 2.00
N VAL A 214 -6.25 -13.56 2.37
CA VAL A 214 -7.48 -13.20 3.07
C VAL A 214 -7.55 -13.99 4.37
N THR A 215 -7.56 -13.27 5.49
CA THR A 215 -7.64 -13.83 6.84
C THR A 215 -8.94 -13.41 7.49
N GLU A 216 -9.72 -14.37 7.98
CA GLU A 216 -10.85 -14.08 8.85
C GLU A 216 -10.33 -13.65 10.23
N LYS A 217 -10.70 -12.44 10.66
CA LYS A 217 -10.06 -11.76 11.79
C LYS A 217 -10.17 -12.54 13.09
N ILE A 218 -11.27 -13.25 13.33
CA ILE A 218 -11.51 -13.94 14.60
C ILE A 218 -10.96 -15.36 14.55
N SER A 219 -11.29 -16.13 13.50
CA SER A 219 -10.80 -17.51 13.41
C SER A 219 -9.29 -17.59 13.11
N GLY A 220 -8.71 -16.62 12.43
CA GLY A 220 -7.34 -16.69 11.90
C GLY A 220 -7.21 -17.61 10.68
N VAL A 221 -8.31 -18.24 10.23
CA VAL A 221 -8.35 -19.03 9.01
C VAL A 221 -8.01 -18.11 7.84
N THR A 222 -7.01 -18.53 7.08
CA THR A 222 -6.43 -17.74 6.01
C THR A 222 -6.38 -18.54 4.72
N TYR A 223 -6.67 -17.87 3.61
CA TYR A 223 -6.48 -18.42 2.28
C TYR A 223 -5.68 -17.45 1.43
N SER A 224 -4.92 -18.00 0.49
CA SER A 224 -4.25 -17.22 -0.56
C SER A 224 -4.96 -17.43 -1.88
N PHE A 225 -5.14 -16.37 -2.66
CA PHE A 225 -5.68 -16.44 -4.01
C PHE A 225 -4.61 -16.07 -5.03
N ASP A 226 -4.48 -16.91 -6.05
CA ASP A 226 -3.56 -16.69 -7.17
C ASP A 226 -4.35 -16.20 -8.39
N PRO A 227 -4.17 -14.95 -8.83
CA PRO A 227 -4.87 -14.42 -9.99
C PRO A 227 -4.46 -15.06 -11.31
N ASN A 228 -3.32 -15.74 -11.40
CA ASN A 228 -2.90 -16.42 -12.63
C ASN A 228 -3.64 -17.74 -12.83
N SER A 229 -3.77 -18.53 -11.76
CA SER A 229 -4.55 -19.77 -11.78
C SER A 229 -6.03 -19.57 -11.48
N LYS A 230 -6.43 -18.36 -11.05
CA LYS A 230 -7.78 -17.98 -10.62
C LYS A 230 -8.33 -18.85 -9.48
N ALA A 231 -7.44 -19.35 -8.63
CA ALA A 231 -7.76 -20.38 -7.64
C ALA A 231 -7.32 -19.98 -6.22
N TRP A 232 -8.02 -20.55 -5.24
CA TRP A 232 -7.72 -20.40 -3.81
C TRP A 232 -6.87 -21.57 -3.29
N PHE A 233 -5.99 -21.27 -2.34
CA PHE A 233 -5.14 -22.24 -1.65
C PHE A 233 -5.22 -22.04 -0.14
N GLY A 234 -5.20 -23.14 0.61
CA GLY A 234 -5.40 -23.19 2.06
C GLY A 234 -6.33 -24.34 2.47
N PRO A 235 -6.93 -24.29 3.67
CA PRO A 235 -6.76 -23.24 4.68
C PRO A 235 -5.37 -23.24 5.32
N TYR A 236 -4.91 -22.06 5.69
CA TYR A 236 -3.79 -21.84 6.61
C TYR A 236 -4.33 -21.33 7.94
N ASP A 237 -3.65 -21.66 9.03
CA ASP A 237 -3.95 -21.11 10.34
C ASP A 237 -2.88 -20.06 10.67
N LEU A 238 -3.26 -18.78 10.67
CA LEU A 238 -2.34 -17.70 11.06
C LEU A 238 -2.37 -17.39 12.54
N ARG A 239 -3.26 -18.00 13.32
CA ARG A 239 -3.35 -17.73 14.76
C ARG A 239 -2.07 -18.24 15.45
N PRO A 240 -1.26 -17.38 16.10
CA PRO A 240 -0.02 -17.82 16.73
C PRO A 240 -0.27 -18.74 17.92
N ASP A 241 -1.27 -18.38 18.75
CA ASP A 241 -1.71 -19.16 19.90
C ASP A 241 -3.16 -18.79 20.28
N GLY A 242 -3.76 -19.53 21.20
CA GLY A 242 -5.16 -19.35 21.64
C GLY A 242 -5.45 -18.05 22.41
N SER A 243 -4.44 -17.24 22.73
CA SER A 243 -4.63 -15.94 23.39
C SER A 243 -4.92 -14.80 22.40
N VAL A 244 -4.64 -15.01 21.12
CA VAL A 244 -4.96 -14.05 20.05
C VAL A 244 -6.40 -14.22 19.60
N PHE A 245 -7.23 -13.19 19.78
CA PHE A 245 -8.66 -13.24 19.46
C PHE A 245 -9.04 -12.42 18.22
N ILE A 246 -8.19 -11.49 17.77
CA ILE A 246 -8.30 -10.78 16.50
C ILE A 246 -6.94 -10.80 15.81
N SER A 247 -6.93 -11.10 14.52
CA SER A 247 -5.77 -11.19 13.64
C SER A 247 -5.95 -10.30 12.41
N VAL A 248 -4.99 -9.41 12.15
CA VAL A 248 -4.96 -8.53 10.98
C VAL A 248 -3.61 -8.71 10.29
N ILE A 249 -3.62 -8.75 8.96
CA ILE A 249 -2.43 -9.01 8.14
C ILE A 249 -2.11 -7.83 7.23
N GLY A 250 -0.84 -7.67 6.90
CA GLY A 250 -0.35 -6.70 5.92
C GLY A 250 1.08 -7.03 5.48
N PHE A 251 1.53 -6.50 4.35
CA PHE A 251 2.93 -6.63 3.93
C PHE A 251 3.73 -5.39 4.31
N ALA A 252 4.95 -5.61 4.81
CA ALA A 252 5.94 -4.57 5.06
C ALA A 252 7.32 -5.04 4.63
N ASN A 253 7.96 -4.31 3.71
CA ASN A 253 9.27 -4.66 3.14
C ASN A 253 9.33 -6.11 2.63
N GLY A 254 8.30 -6.54 1.89
CA GLY A 254 8.20 -7.90 1.34
C GLY A 254 7.93 -9.01 2.37
N ARG A 255 7.69 -8.66 3.64
CA ARG A 255 7.38 -9.63 4.69
C ARG A 255 5.91 -9.57 5.06
N LEU A 256 5.27 -10.74 5.18
CA LEU A 256 3.92 -10.84 5.70
C LEU A 256 3.96 -10.62 7.21
N ILE A 257 3.30 -9.56 7.65
CA ILE A 257 3.18 -9.17 9.05
C ILE A 257 1.77 -9.50 9.52
N LEU A 258 1.70 -10.15 10.68
CA LEU A 258 0.49 -10.41 11.42
C LEU A 258 0.48 -9.52 12.66
N VAL A 259 -0.57 -8.74 12.86
CA VAL A 259 -0.84 -7.99 14.06
C VAL A 259 -2.03 -8.63 14.76
N GLY A 260 -1.84 -9.03 16.01
CA GLY A 260 -2.86 -9.75 16.77
C GLY A 260 -3.18 -9.07 18.09
N ALA A 261 -4.48 -8.95 18.38
CA ALA A 261 -4.98 -8.53 19.67
C ALA A 261 -5.01 -9.73 20.63
N VAL A 262 -4.35 -9.59 21.77
CA VAL A 262 -4.21 -10.64 22.80
C VAL A 262 -5.21 -10.38 23.92
N GLY A 263 -5.87 -11.43 24.40
CA GLY A 263 -6.88 -11.36 25.46
C GLY A 263 -8.24 -11.81 24.95
N ASN A 264 -9.26 -10.98 25.17
CA ASN A 264 -10.59 -11.19 24.62
C ASN A 264 -11.28 -9.84 24.34
N ALA A 265 -12.50 -9.88 23.79
CA ALA A 265 -13.25 -8.67 23.42
C ALA A 265 -13.53 -7.72 24.59
N GLU A 266 -13.61 -8.21 25.83
CA GLU A 266 -13.88 -7.40 27.03
C GLU A 266 -12.59 -6.89 27.69
N ASN A 267 -11.47 -7.59 27.49
CA ASN A 267 -10.20 -7.31 28.14
C ASN A 267 -9.02 -7.51 27.18
N LEU A 268 -8.66 -6.43 26.50
CA LEU A 268 -7.45 -6.36 25.68
C LEU A 268 -6.21 -6.40 26.58
N LYS A 269 -5.44 -7.48 26.52
CA LYS A 269 -4.20 -7.61 27.30
C LYS A 269 -3.00 -6.98 26.61
N GLY A 270 -3.00 -6.98 25.28
CA GLY A 270 -1.92 -6.40 24.50
C GLY A 270 -2.15 -6.54 23.00
N VAL A 271 -1.29 -5.91 22.23
CA VAL A 271 -1.22 -6.08 20.77
C VAL A 271 0.19 -6.54 20.44
N LYS A 272 0.30 -7.66 19.74
CA LYS A 272 1.59 -8.26 19.38
C LYS A 272 1.71 -8.33 17.86
N VAL A 273 2.95 -8.34 17.39
CA VAL A 273 3.29 -8.35 15.97
C VAL A 273 4.19 -9.54 15.69
N TRP A 274 3.85 -10.29 14.66
CA TRP A 274 4.60 -11.45 14.19
C TRP A 274 4.98 -11.29 12.72
N GLU A 275 6.18 -11.74 12.39
CA GLU A 275 6.56 -12.04 11.01
C GLU A 275 6.09 -13.47 10.68
N VAL A 276 5.33 -13.60 9.60
CA VAL A 276 4.86 -14.90 9.10
C VAL A 276 5.81 -15.38 8.00
N LYS A 277 6.32 -16.60 8.17
CA LYS A 277 7.28 -17.25 7.26
C LYS A 277 6.83 -18.65 6.88
N GLY A 278 7.41 -19.13 5.79
CA GLY A 278 7.19 -20.49 5.30
C GLY A 278 6.22 -20.54 4.14
N ALA A 279 6.37 -21.56 3.29
CA ALA A 279 5.55 -21.71 2.09
C ALA A 279 4.07 -21.97 2.43
N LEU A 280 3.79 -22.51 3.62
CA LEU A 280 2.45 -22.80 4.13
C LEU A 280 2.07 -21.87 5.29
N LEU A 281 2.77 -20.73 5.44
CA LEU A 281 2.54 -19.75 6.50
C LEU A 281 2.64 -20.33 7.92
N GLU A 282 3.47 -21.35 8.09
CA GLU A 282 3.51 -22.16 9.29
C GLU A 282 4.31 -21.54 10.44
N ARG A 283 5.33 -20.71 10.15
CA ARG A 283 6.19 -20.09 11.17
C ARG A 283 5.74 -18.68 11.49
N LYS A 284 5.53 -18.37 12.78
CA LYS A 284 5.19 -17.04 13.27
C LYS A 284 6.24 -16.62 14.30
N GLU A 285 7.10 -15.69 13.94
CA GLU A 285 8.15 -15.17 14.81
C GLU A 285 7.68 -13.85 15.41
N MET A 286 7.58 -13.74 16.73
CA MET A 286 7.18 -12.49 17.38
C MET A 286 8.30 -11.47 17.24
N ILE A 287 8.00 -10.32 16.62
CA ILE A 287 8.96 -9.26 16.32
C ILE A 287 8.71 -7.98 17.12
N GLY A 288 7.57 -7.89 17.80
CA GLY A 288 7.26 -6.72 18.61
C GLY A 288 5.99 -6.89 19.43
N GLU A 289 5.90 -6.08 20.48
CA GLU A 289 4.75 -5.95 21.35
C GLU A 289 4.47 -4.47 21.60
N MET A 290 3.19 -4.11 21.57
CA MET A 290 2.74 -2.76 21.86
C MET A 290 2.98 -2.44 23.34
N PRO A 291 3.64 -1.32 23.68
CA PRO A 291 3.84 -0.91 25.07
C PRO A 291 2.51 -0.77 25.83
N ALA A 292 2.53 -1.14 27.11
CA ALA A 292 1.32 -1.17 27.95
C ALA A 292 0.58 0.19 27.98
N GLU A 293 1.31 1.30 27.99
CA GLU A 293 0.73 2.65 27.97
C GLU A 293 -0.14 2.89 26.72
N MET A 294 0.28 2.38 25.55
CA MET A 294 -0.49 2.49 24.30
C MET A 294 -1.69 1.54 24.32
N VAL A 295 -1.54 0.35 24.91
CA VAL A 295 -2.67 -0.60 25.06
C VAL A 295 -3.78 0.03 25.88
N GLU A 296 -3.45 0.76 26.96
CA GLU A 296 -4.44 1.51 27.75
C GLU A 296 -5.08 2.66 26.97
N MET A 297 -4.35 3.31 26.05
CA MET A 297 -4.96 4.30 25.15
C MET A 297 -5.96 3.66 24.18
N VAL A 298 -5.67 2.46 23.66
CA VAL A 298 -6.55 1.73 22.73
C VAL A 298 -7.83 1.26 23.40
N LYS A 299 -7.78 0.89 24.69
CA LYS A 299 -8.99 0.59 25.49
C LYS A 299 -9.92 1.79 25.63
N GLY A 300 -9.43 2.99 25.32
CA GLY A 300 -10.08 4.26 25.58
C GLY A 300 -9.82 4.70 27.02
N ARG A 301 -9.41 5.95 27.21
CA ARG A 301 -9.58 6.59 28.53
C ARG A 301 -11.09 6.63 28.78
N ALA A 302 -11.57 5.94 29.80
CA ALA A 302 -12.78 6.36 30.47
C ALA A 302 -12.54 7.81 30.91
N VAL A 303 -13.04 8.76 30.13
CA VAL A 303 -13.08 10.15 30.53
C VAL A 303 -14.05 10.17 31.72
N ALA A 304 -13.48 10.17 32.92
CA ALA A 304 -14.22 10.37 34.17
C ALA A 304 -14.63 11.85 34.29
#